data_AF-A0A087T3X1-F1
#
_entry.id   AF-A0A087T3X1-F1
#
_cell.length_a   1.000
_cell.length_b   1.000
_cell.length_c   1.000
_cell.angle_alpha   90.00
_cell.angle_beta   90.00
_cell.angle_gamma   90.00
#
_symmetry.space_group_name_H-M   'P 1'
#
loop_
_entity.id
_entity.type
_entity.pdbx_description
1 polymer ?
#
loop_
_entity_poly.entity_id
_entity_poly.type
_entity_poly.pdbx_seq_one_letter_code
_entity_poly.pdbx_strand_id
1 'polypeptide(L)'
;MLKRYQAFSGISHNEGHGIQGSLSVAVFDCLHKHFGVSFECFASPLNCYFRQYCSAFPDTDSYFGSRGPILSFYPVSGSFEANPPYCEELLEASFLHFEKLLSSSQEPLSFIVFIPECRDPVPSFLSKIEASRFKRKQLLIPAYDHEYRHGFQHVIPKSEICQRSVHGTQVFFLQNDSGYARWGPTPERIEALLEAFKLGKDKDREQNMTPATPTPSQGPSSTPTAQTPEQAQSNANTKLTT
;
A
#
# COMPACT_ATOMS: atom_id res chain seq x y z
N MET A 1 -4.63 9.90 -18.57
CA MET A 1 -4.65 9.41 -17.18
C MET A 1 -4.23 10.48 -16.18
N LEU A 2 -2.97 10.95 -16.11
CA LEU A 2 -2.55 11.94 -15.08
C LEU A 2 -3.43 13.20 -14.99
N LYS A 3 -3.73 13.85 -16.12
CA LYS A 3 -4.64 15.02 -16.16
C LYS A 3 -6.05 14.72 -15.63
N ARG A 4 -6.55 13.49 -15.80
CA ARG A 4 -7.86 13.06 -15.28
C ARG A 4 -7.86 13.05 -13.76
N TYR A 5 -6.84 12.43 -13.15
CA TYR A 5 -6.70 12.36 -11.71
C TYR A 5 -6.39 13.72 -11.07
N GLN A 6 -5.65 14.60 -11.76
CA GLN A 6 -5.50 16.00 -11.33
C GLN A 6 -6.84 16.75 -11.32
N ALA A 7 -7.67 16.57 -12.35
CA ALA A 7 -9.00 17.20 -12.39
C ALA A 7 -9.95 16.62 -11.31
N PHE A 8 -9.82 15.33 -11.00
CA PHE A 8 -10.64 14.65 -9.99
C PHE A 8 -10.25 15.03 -8.56
N SER A 9 -8.94 15.05 -8.25
CA SER A 9 -8.46 15.31 -6.89
C SER A 9 -8.43 16.81 -6.54
N GLY A 10 -8.61 17.69 -7.51
CA GLY A 10 -8.43 19.14 -7.34
C GLY A 10 -6.99 19.58 -7.55
N ILE A 11 -6.81 20.90 -7.67
CA ILE A 11 -5.51 21.55 -7.98
C ILE A 11 -4.93 22.31 -6.79
N SER A 12 -5.73 22.56 -5.74
CA SER A 12 -5.29 23.31 -4.56
C SER A 12 -4.56 22.39 -3.56
N HIS A 13 -3.69 23.00 -2.75
CA HIS A 13 -3.04 22.29 -1.64
C HIS A 13 -4.11 21.72 -0.69
N ASN A 14 -4.02 20.42 -0.37
CA ASN A 14 -4.96 19.66 0.47
C ASN A 14 -6.31 19.25 -0.17
N GLU A 15 -6.63 19.68 -1.40
CA GLU A 15 -7.78 19.12 -2.11
C GLU A 15 -7.53 17.62 -2.41
N GLY A 16 -8.59 16.81 -2.32
CA GLY A 16 -8.53 15.37 -2.59
C GLY A 16 -7.74 14.53 -1.56
N HIS A 17 -7.23 15.14 -0.49
CA HIS A 17 -6.59 14.40 0.61
C HIS A 17 -7.61 13.45 1.26
N GLY A 18 -7.19 12.21 1.50
CA GLY A 18 -8.04 11.16 2.09
C GLY A 18 -8.93 10.39 1.10
N ILE A 19 -9.07 10.83 -0.16
CA ILE A 19 -9.93 10.14 -1.15
C ILE A 19 -9.25 8.88 -1.73
N GLN A 20 -7.91 8.81 -1.70
CA GLN A 20 -7.12 7.77 -2.38
C GLN A 20 -6.07 7.10 -1.47
N GLY A 21 -6.28 7.14 -0.15
CA GLY A 21 -5.39 6.44 0.79
C GLY A 21 -5.29 4.95 0.42
N SER A 22 -4.09 4.39 0.47
CA SER A 22 -3.84 2.98 0.17
C SER A 22 -3.32 2.27 1.42
N LEU A 23 -3.55 0.97 1.56
CA LEU A 23 -2.98 0.20 2.66
C LEU A 23 -1.44 0.18 2.54
N SER A 24 -0.77 -0.11 3.66
CA SER A 24 0.68 -0.29 3.64
C SER A 24 1.08 -1.51 2.80
N VAL A 25 2.31 -1.50 2.28
CA VAL A 25 2.84 -2.61 1.47
C VAL A 25 2.89 -3.89 2.32
N ALA A 26 3.25 -3.79 3.59
CA ALA A 26 3.26 -4.91 4.53
C ALA A 26 1.85 -5.53 4.72
N VAL A 27 0.81 -4.70 4.78
CA VAL A 27 -0.57 -5.18 4.87
C VAL A 27 -0.97 -5.90 3.57
N PHE A 28 -0.66 -5.36 2.40
CA PHE A 28 -0.92 -6.06 1.13
C PHE A 28 -0.17 -7.39 1.00
N ASP A 29 1.11 -7.42 1.37
CA ASP A 29 1.91 -8.66 1.39
C ASP A 29 1.24 -9.73 2.28
N CYS A 30 0.74 -9.31 3.46
CA CYS A 30 0.02 -10.18 4.38
C CYS A 30 -1.32 -10.66 3.81
N LEU A 31 -2.11 -9.75 3.25
CA LEU A 31 -3.38 -10.06 2.60
C LEU A 31 -3.22 -11.07 1.46
N HIS A 32 -2.21 -10.88 0.62
CA HIS A 32 -1.89 -11.82 -0.45
C HIS A 32 -1.50 -13.20 0.10
N LYS A 33 -0.56 -13.23 1.05
CA LYS A 33 -0.02 -14.47 1.61
C LYS A 33 -1.06 -15.28 2.39
N HIS A 34 -1.83 -14.65 3.25
CA HIS A 34 -2.70 -15.34 4.22
C HIS A 34 -4.14 -15.49 3.74
N PHE A 35 -4.61 -14.57 2.89
CA PHE A 35 -6.00 -14.53 2.44
C PHE A 35 -6.14 -14.63 0.92
N GLY A 36 -5.05 -14.84 0.19
CA GLY A 36 -5.06 -15.02 -1.26
C GLY A 36 -5.51 -13.78 -2.04
N VAL A 37 -5.53 -12.61 -1.40
CA VAL A 37 -5.94 -11.36 -2.04
C VAL A 37 -5.03 -11.10 -3.23
N SER A 38 -5.62 -10.77 -4.38
CA SER A 38 -4.86 -10.50 -5.60
C SER A 38 -5.46 -9.38 -6.45
N PHE A 39 -6.42 -8.64 -5.88
CA PHE A 39 -7.21 -7.64 -6.59
C PHE A 39 -7.70 -6.57 -5.61
N GLU A 40 -7.62 -5.30 -6.01
CA GLU A 40 -8.17 -4.14 -5.28
C GLU A 40 -9.50 -3.68 -5.91
N CYS A 41 -10.58 -3.66 -5.13
CA CYS A 41 -11.89 -3.20 -5.57
C CYS A 41 -11.96 -1.69 -5.80
N PHE A 42 -11.09 -0.91 -5.14
CA PHE A 42 -11.02 0.54 -5.27
C PHE A 42 -9.57 0.97 -5.34
N ALA A 43 -9.10 1.25 -6.54
CA ALA A 43 -7.75 1.77 -6.74
C ALA A 43 -7.70 2.70 -7.96
N SER A 44 -6.48 3.08 -8.29
CA SER A 44 -6.10 3.83 -9.48
C SER A 44 -4.79 3.28 -10.02
N PRO A 45 -4.44 3.59 -11.28
CA PRO A 45 -3.10 3.32 -11.79
C PRO A 45 -1.96 3.94 -10.98
N LEU A 46 -2.26 4.90 -10.08
CA LEU A 46 -1.29 5.67 -9.29
C LEU A 46 -1.07 5.11 -7.88
N ASN A 47 -2.01 4.30 -7.37
CA ASN A 47 -1.97 3.80 -5.99
C ASN A 47 -2.19 2.28 -5.85
N CYS A 48 -2.48 1.57 -6.94
CA CYS A 48 -2.68 0.12 -6.89
C CYS A 48 -1.41 -0.63 -6.46
N TYR A 49 -1.58 -1.63 -5.61
CA TYR A 49 -0.54 -2.61 -5.29
C TYR A 49 -0.52 -3.76 -6.31
N PHE A 50 -1.68 -4.28 -6.69
CA PHE A 50 -1.79 -5.35 -7.68
C PHE A 50 -1.91 -4.80 -9.10
N ARG A 51 -1.57 -5.63 -10.09
CA ARG A 51 -1.73 -5.28 -11.51
C ARG A 51 -3.17 -5.31 -12.01
N GLN A 52 -4.10 -5.78 -11.18
CA GLN A 52 -5.51 -5.92 -11.49
C GLN A 52 -6.32 -5.32 -10.37
N TYR A 53 -7.17 -4.36 -10.74
CA TYR A 53 -7.95 -3.56 -9.80
C TYR A 53 -9.16 -2.98 -10.52
N CYS A 54 -10.14 -2.50 -9.76
CA CYS A 54 -11.22 -1.65 -10.26
C CYS A 54 -10.85 -0.17 -10.02
N SER A 55 -11.25 0.70 -10.94
CA SER A 55 -11.02 2.15 -10.82
C SER A 55 -12.19 2.96 -11.41
N ALA A 56 -12.22 4.26 -11.11
CA ALA A 56 -13.31 5.14 -11.49
C ALA A 56 -13.38 5.45 -12.99
N PHE A 57 -12.24 5.42 -13.71
CA PHE A 57 -12.12 5.95 -15.07
C PHE A 57 -11.71 4.86 -16.07
N PRO A 58 -12.62 3.96 -16.49
CA PRO A 58 -12.27 2.87 -17.41
C PRO A 58 -11.67 3.38 -18.74
N ASP A 59 -12.12 4.53 -19.22
CA ASP A 59 -11.64 5.14 -20.47
C ASP A 59 -10.15 5.50 -20.44
N THR A 60 -9.59 5.81 -19.27
CA THR A 60 -8.15 6.11 -19.13
C THR A 60 -7.35 5.02 -18.46
N ASP A 61 -7.95 4.23 -17.57
CA ASP A 61 -7.22 3.38 -16.63
C ASP A 61 -7.12 1.93 -17.10
N SER A 62 -7.99 1.49 -18.01
CA SER A 62 -7.95 0.12 -18.53
C SER A 62 -6.65 -0.21 -19.26
N TYR A 63 -5.99 0.80 -19.85
CA TYR A 63 -4.64 0.67 -20.43
C TYR A 63 -3.56 0.37 -19.39
N PHE A 64 -3.86 0.53 -18.09
CA PHE A 64 -2.94 0.35 -16.96
C PHE A 64 -3.40 -0.76 -16.01
N GLY A 65 -4.33 -1.63 -16.42
CA GLY A 65 -4.76 -2.81 -15.67
C GLY A 65 -6.14 -2.71 -15.00
N SER A 66 -6.82 -1.55 -15.09
CA SER A 66 -8.17 -1.40 -14.53
C SER A 66 -9.20 -2.29 -15.22
N ARG A 67 -10.06 -2.92 -14.42
CA ARG A 67 -11.28 -3.64 -14.85
C ARG A 67 -12.53 -2.77 -14.86
N GLY A 68 -12.37 -1.45 -14.73
CA GLY A 68 -13.45 -0.48 -14.67
C GLY A 68 -14.06 -0.33 -13.27
N PRO A 69 -15.24 0.28 -13.14
CA PRO A 69 -15.87 0.56 -11.85
C PRO A 69 -16.35 -0.72 -11.16
N ILE A 70 -16.18 -0.80 -9.83
CA ILE A 70 -16.53 -1.99 -9.05
C ILE A 70 -17.98 -2.43 -9.18
N LEU A 71 -18.93 -1.49 -9.26
CA LEU A 71 -20.36 -1.78 -9.40
C LEU A 71 -20.73 -2.39 -10.77
N SER A 72 -19.80 -2.38 -11.73
CA SER A 72 -19.93 -3.00 -13.05
C SER A 72 -19.00 -4.22 -13.21
N PHE A 73 -18.33 -4.64 -12.14
CA PHE A 73 -17.44 -5.80 -12.14
C PHE A 73 -18.10 -6.98 -11.40
N TYR A 74 -18.24 -8.12 -12.08
CA TYR A 74 -18.99 -9.29 -11.60
C TYR A 74 -18.11 -10.54 -11.49
N PRO A 75 -17.17 -10.60 -10.53
CA PRO A 75 -16.34 -11.78 -10.33
C PRO A 75 -17.17 -12.95 -9.81
N VAL A 76 -16.96 -14.13 -10.38
CA VAL A 76 -17.55 -15.38 -9.87
C VAL A 76 -16.70 -16.00 -8.75
N SER A 77 -15.39 -15.74 -8.73
CA SER A 77 -14.46 -16.26 -7.73
C SER A 77 -13.30 -15.30 -7.52
N GLY A 78 -12.57 -15.48 -6.42
CA GLY A 78 -11.39 -14.70 -6.08
C GLY A 78 -11.41 -14.15 -4.66
N SER A 79 -10.30 -13.55 -4.26
CA SER A 79 -10.15 -12.86 -2.98
C SER A 79 -9.73 -11.42 -3.23
N PHE A 80 -10.49 -10.50 -2.67
CA PHE A 80 -10.51 -9.09 -3.01
C PHE A 80 -10.28 -8.24 -1.76
N GLU A 81 -9.46 -7.21 -1.90
CA GLU A 81 -9.33 -6.11 -0.95
C GLU A 81 -10.28 -4.99 -1.39
N ALA A 82 -10.93 -4.33 -0.44
CA ALA A 82 -11.78 -3.19 -0.71
C ALA A 82 -11.57 -2.08 0.33
N ASN A 83 -10.87 -1.02 -0.07
CA ASN A 83 -10.76 0.24 0.67
C ASN A 83 -11.50 1.37 -0.08
N PRO A 84 -12.84 1.42 -0.03
CA PRO A 84 -13.64 2.42 -0.73
C PRO A 84 -13.36 3.85 -0.24
N PRO A 85 -13.46 4.87 -1.12
CA PRO A 85 -13.48 6.25 -0.68
C PRO A 85 -14.72 6.50 0.19
N TYR A 86 -14.61 7.44 1.13
CA TYR A 86 -15.71 7.73 2.05
C TYR A 86 -16.84 8.50 1.35
N CYS A 87 -17.82 7.74 0.87
CA CYS A 87 -19.09 8.21 0.33
C CYS A 87 -20.13 7.16 0.72
N GLU A 88 -21.10 7.52 1.56
CA GLU A 88 -22.02 6.56 2.17
C GLU A 88 -22.83 5.79 1.12
N GLU A 89 -23.26 6.48 0.05
CA GLU A 89 -24.02 5.88 -1.04
C GLU A 89 -23.18 4.85 -1.81
N LEU A 90 -21.89 5.14 -2.04
CA LEU A 90 -20.98 4.22 -2.70
C LEU A 90 -20.64 3.04 -1.80
N LEU A 91 -20.39 3.26 -0.52
CA LEU A 91 -20.16 2.22 0.49
C LEU A 91 -21.33 1.25 0.55
N GLU A 92 -22.56 1.77 0.67
CA GLU A 92 -23.78 0.98 0.70
C GLU A 92 -23.99 0.21 -0.61
N ALA A 93 -23.89 0.87 -1.77
CA ALA A 93 -24.04 0.24 -3.07
C ALA A 93 -23.02 -0.90 -3.29
N SER A 94 -21.78 -0.68 -2.84
CA SER A 94 -20.70 -1.67 -2.97
C SER A 94 -20.92 -2.86 -2.07
N PHE A 95 -21.39 -2.65 -0.84
CA PHE A 95 -21.75 -3.73 0.05
C PHE A 95 -22.91 -4.57 -0.51
N LEU A 96 -23.98 -3.94 -0.99
CA LEU A 96 -25.10 -4.63 -1.64
C LEU A 96 -24.63 -5.44 -2.87
N HIS A 97 -23.72 -4.87 -3.65
CA HIS A 97 -23.10 -5.56 -4.77
C HIS A 97 -22.30 -6.78 -4.32
N PHE A 98 -21.47 -6.67 -3.28
CA PHE A 98 -20.72 -7.80 -2.73
C PHE A 98 -21.64 -8.91 -2.20
N GLU A 99 -22.70 -8.58 -1.45
CA GLU A 99 -23.67 -9.58 -1.00
C GLU A 99 -24.35 -10.31 -2.15
N LYS A 100 -24.71 -9.58 -3.22
CA LYS A 100 -25.27 -10.18 -4.42
C LYS A 100 -24.29 -11.14 -5.08
N LEU A 101 -23.01 -10.78 -5.20
CA LEU A 101 -21.99 -11.66 -5.78
C LEU A 101 -21.76 -12.91 -4.91
N LEU A 102 -21.64 -12.73 -3.59
CA LEU A 102 -21.42 -13.81 -2.63
C LEU A 102 -22.59 -14.79 -2.56
N SER A 103 -23.83 -14.31 -2.73
CA SER A 103 -25.03 -15.15 -2.77
C SER A 103 -25.24 -15.85 -4.12
N SER A 104 -24.73 -15.28 -5.21
CA SER A 104 -24.95 -15.80 -6.56
C SER A 104 -23.87 -16.79 -7.03
N SER A 105 -22.78 -16.94 -6.28
CA SER A 105 -21.66 -17.83 -6.64
C SER A 105 -21.41 -18.92 -5.60
N GLN A 106 -21.18 -20.13 -6.10
CA GLN A 106 -20.73 -21.28 -5.31
C GLN A 106 -19.20 -21.44 -5.31
N GLU A 107 -18.51 -20.71 -6.18
CA GLU A 107 -17.04 -20.72 -6.24
C GLU A 107 -16.45 -19.92 -5.07
N PRO A 108 -15.20 -20.18 -4.63
CA PRO A 108 -14.59 -19.45 -3.54
C PRO A 108 -14.53 -17.95 -3.80
N LEU A 109 -15.26 -17.17 -2.99
CA LEU A 109 -15.34 -15.71 -3.13
C LEU A 109 -15.21 -15.01 -1.77
N SER A 110 -14.34 -14.01 -1.70
CA SER A 110 -13.98 -13.30 -0.47
C SER A 110 -13.74 -11.81 -0.72
N PHE A 111 -14.37 -10.95 0.07
CA PHE A 111 -14.09 -9.52 0.12
C PHE A 111 -13.63 -9.14 1.53
N ILE A 112 -12.47 -8.51 1.65
CA ILE A 112 -11.94 -7.94 2.89
C ILE A 112 -12.07 -6.43 2.78
N VAL A 113 -13.00 -5.86 3.54
CA VAL A 113 -13.43 -4.46 3.41
C VAL A 113 -12.85 -3.63 4.55
N PHE A 114 -12.20 -2.52 4.22
CA PHE A 114 -11.57 -1.58 5.14
C PHE A 114 -12.39 -0.29 5.16
N ILE A 115 -12.89 0.09 6.33
CA ILE A 115 -13.74 1.28 6.50
C ILE A 115 -13.21 2.09 7.68
N PRO A 116 -12.94 3.40 7.51
CA PRO A 116 -12.63 4.26 8.64
C PRO A 116 -13.71 4.21 9.71
N GLU A 117 -13.30 4.11 10.96
CA GLU A 117 -14.20 4.09 12.10
C GLU A 117 -14.89 5.46 12.24
N CYS A 118 -16.19 5.52 11.91
CA CYS A 118 -17.03 6.67 12.16
C CYS A 118 -17.96 6.35 13.34
N ARG A 119 -17.90 7.18 14.38
CA ARG A 119 -18.61 6.94 15.65
C ARG A 119 -19.84 7.83 15.85
N ASP A 120 -20.01 8.90 15.09
CA ASP A 120 -21.12 9.84 15.32
C ASP A 120 -21.45 10.72 14.09
N PRO A 121 -22.63 10.55 13.44
CA PRO A 121 -23.56 9.44 13.62
C PRO A 121 -22.99 8.14 13.03
N VAL A 122 -23.37 6.99 13.60
CA VAL A 122 -23.00 5.69 13.01
C VAL A 122 -23.75 5.52 11.68
N PRO A 123 -23.05 5.34 10.55
CA PRO A 123 -23.71 5.17 9.26
C PRO A 123 -24.64 3.95 9.23
N SER A 124 -25.83 4.11 8.65
CA SER A 124 -26.86 3.06 8.64
C SER A 124 -26.43 1.77 7.93
N PHE A 125 -25.51 1.87 6.97
CA PHE A 125 -24.99 0.72 6.24
C PHE A 125 -24.14 -0.21 7.14
N LEU A 126 -23.53 0.30 8.22
CA LEU A 126 -22.70 -0.53 9.12
C LEU A 126 -23.54 -1.62 9.79
N SER A 127 -24.76 -1.30 10.22
CA SER A 127 -25.67 -2.30 10.80
C SER A 127 -26.02 -3.41 9.79
N LYS A 128 -26.06 -3.10 8.49
CA LYS A 128 -26.29 -4.10 7.43
C LYS A 128 -25.09 -5.02 7.27
N ILE A 129 -23.87 -4.46 7.26
CA ILE A 129 -22.63 -5.25 7.24
C ILE A 129 -22.55 -6.15 8.46
N GLU A 130 -22.86 -5.62 9.63
CA GLU A 130 -22.79 -6.37 10.89
C GLU A 130 -23.79 -7.52 10.96
N ALA A 131 -24.97 -7.36 10.37
CA ALA A 131 -26.00 -8.39 10.28
C ALA A 131 -25.81 -9.36 9.10
N SER A 132 -24.83 -9.11 8.21
CA SER A 132 -24.61 -9.94 7.02
C SER A 132 -24.32 -11.39 7.38
N ARG A 133 -25.03 -12.32 6.75
CA ARG A 133 -24.74 -13.77 6.87
C ARG A 133 -23.37 -14.15 6.29
N PHE A 134 -22.79 -13.29 5.44
CA PHE A 134 -21.48 -13.51 4.85
C PHE A 134 -20.35 -12.96 5.71
N LYS A 135 -20.66 -12.18 6.76
CA LYS A 135 -19.66 -11.69 7.71
C LYS A 135 -19.08 -12.85 8.52
N ARG A 136 -17.79 -13.12 8.33
CA ARG A 136 -17.05 -14.18 9.04
C ARG A 136 -16.23 -13.64 10.21
N LYS A 137 -15.77 -12.39 10.11
CA LYS A 137 -15.00 -11.71 11.16
C LYS A 137 -15.11 -10.20 10.98
N GLN A 138 -14.99 -9.49 12.09
CA GLN A 138 -14.81 -8.05 12.17
C GLN A 138 -13.63 -7.78 13.09
N LEU A 139 -12.77 -6.84 12.70
CA LEU A 139 -11.65 -6.35 13.50
C LEU A 139 -11.73 -4.83 13.59
N LEU A 140 -11.15 -4.28 14.65
CA LEU A 140 -10.87 -2.86 14.77
C LEU A 140 -9.36 -2.70 14.93
N ILE A 141 -8.74 -1.96 14.00
CA ILE A 141 -7.38 -1.48 14.14
C ILE A 141 -7.47 -0.10 14.81
N PRO A 142 -6.94 0.09 16.03
CA PRO A 142 -7.12 1.34 16.75
C PRO A 142 -6.51 2.54 16.01
N ALA A 143 -7.11 3.71 16.23
CA ALA A 143 -6.53 4.98 15.82
C ALA A 143 -5.08 5.11 16.33
N TYR A 144 -4.21 5.72 15.53
CA TYR A 144 -2.80 5.95 15.81
C TYR A 144 -1.88 4.71 15.87
N ASP A 145 -2.43 3.50 15.84
CA ASP A 145 -1.66 2.24 15.90
C ASP A 145 -1.29 1.69 14.51
N HIS A 146 -1.72 2.36 13.44
CA HIS A 146 -1.49 1.93 12.05
C HIS A 146 -1.24 3.11 11.09
N GLU A 147 -0.73 2.76 9.91
CA GLU A 147 -0.39 3.69 8.83
C GLU A 147 -1.14 3.34 7.54
N TYR A 148 -1.49 4.37 6.79
CA TYR A 148 -1.85 4.30 5.37
C TYR A 148 -0.73 4.90 4.51
N ARG A 149 -0.74 4.57 3.23
CA ARG A 149 0.06 5.25 2.22
C ARG A 149 -0.74 6.40 1.63
N HIS A 150 -0.07 7.54 1.44
CA HIS A 150 -0.67 8.75 0.92
C HIS A 150 -1.19 8.58 -0.51
N GLY A 151 -2.37 9.12 -0.81
CA GLY A 151 -2.97 9.02 -2.15
C GLY A 151 -2.14 9.65 -3.26
N PHE A 152 -1.32 10.66 -2.93
CA PHE A 152 -0.40 11.30 -3.87
C PHE A 152 1.00 10.70 -3.85
N GLN A 153 1.16 9.43 -3.45
CA GLN A 153 2.45 8.71 -3.39
C GLN A 153 3.28 8.73 -4.70
N HIS A 154 2.65 9.08 -5.82
CA HIS A 154 3.28 9.22 -7.13
C HIS A 154 4.03 10.55 -7.34
N VAL A 155 3.82 11.55 -6.47
CA VAL A 155 4.44 12.89 -6.57
C VAL A 155 5.12 13.38 -5.28
N ILE A 156 4.74 12.86 -4.12
CA ILE A 156 5.32 13.31 -2.84
C ILE A 156 6.64 12.61 -2.51
N PRO A 157 7.49 13.19 -1.62
CA PRO A 157 8.71 12.56 -1.15
C PRO A 157 8.46 11.21 -0.45
N LYS A 158 9.39 10.26 -0.60
CA LYS A 158 9.27 8.92 0.03
C LYS A 158 9.09 8.97 1.55
N SER A 159 9.72 9.94 2.21
CA SER A 159 9.62 10.15 3.67
C SER A 159 8.21 10.50 4.15
N GLU A 160 7.33 10.96 3.26
CA GLU A 160 5.98 11.43 3.56
C GLU A 160 4.88 10.46 3.10
N ILE A 161 5.27 9.35 2.45
CA ILE A 161 4.31 8.37 1.91
C ILE A 161 3.53 7.70 3.03
N CYS A 162 4.19 7.23 4.09
CA CYS A 162 3.52 6.58 5.21
C CYS A 162 2.95 7.64 6.14
N GLN A 163 1.63 7.59 6.36
CA GLN A 163 0.90 8.51 7.22
C GLN A 163 0.16 7.74 8.28
N ARG A 164 0.38 8.12 9.54
CA ARG A 164 -0.33 7.52 10.67
C ARG A 164 -1.81 7.86 10.60
N SER A 165 -2.67 6.86 10.72
CA SER A 165 -4.11 7.08 10.74
C SER A 165 -4.53 7.69 12.06
N VAL A 166 -5.33 8.76 12.00
CA VAL A 166 -5.92 9.41 13.20
C VAL A 166 -7.27 8.79 13.58
N HIS A 167 -7.83 7.95 12.71
CA HIS A 167 -9.07 7.21 12.92
C HIS A 167 -8.79 5.72 13.04
N GLY A 168 -9.63 4.99 13.77
CA GLY A 168 -9.61 3.54 13.72
C GLY A 168 -9.98 3.04 12.31
N THR A 169 -9.59 1.82 11.98
CA THR A 169 -10.03 1.14 10.75
C THR A 169 -10.79 -0.12 11.14
N GLN A 170 -12.03 -0.23 10.71
CA GLN A 170 -12.81 -1.46 10.80
C GLN A 170 -12.52 -2.34 9.60
N VAL A 171 -12.24 -3.62 9.86
CA VAL A 171 -11.95 -4.62 8.82
C VAL A 171 -13.02 -5.70 8.87
N PHE A 172 -13.75 -5.87 7.77
CA PHE A 172 -14.82 -6.85 7.64
C PHE A 172 -14.43 -7.94 6.65
N PHE A 173 -14.58 -9.20 7.06
CA PHE A 173 -14.36 -10.37 6.21
C PHE A 173 -15.70 -10.88 5.72
N LEU A 174 -16.04 -10.63 4.46
CA LEU A 174 -17.29 -11.06 3.81
C LEU A 174 -16.99 -12.21 2.85
N GLN A 175 -17.44 -13.42 3.18
CA GLN A 175 -17.09 -14.62 2.42
C GLN A 175 -18.28 -15.58 2.29
N ASN A 176 -18.47 -16.14 1.10
CA ASN A 176 -19.36 -17.28 0.92
C ASN A 176 -18.73 -18.54 1.54
N ASP A 177 -19.46 -19.65 1.58
CA ASP A 177 -19.00 -20.84 2.32
C ASP A 177 -17.70 -21.41 1.73
N SER A 178 -17.59 -21.48 0.40
CA SER A 178 -16.39 -21.91 -0.31
C SER A 178 -15.21 -20.95 -0.10
N GLY A 179 -15.46 -19.64 -0.07
CA GLY A 179 -14.45 -18.60 0.21
C GLY A 179 -13.94 -18.68 1.64
N TYR A 180 -14.83 -18.88 2.61
CA TYR A 180 -14.48 -19.07 4.01
C TYR A 180 -13.68 -20.36 4.24
N ALA A 181 -14.05 -21.47 3.58
CA ALA A 181 -13.29 -22.71 3.67
C ALA A 181 -11.83 -22.54 3.17
N ARG A 182 -11.62 -21.70 2.15
CA ARG A 182 -10.30 -21.47 1.54
C ARG A 182 -9.47 -20.40 2.27
N TRP A 183 -10.08 -19.25 2.55
CA TRP A 183 -9.42 -18.04 3.04
C TRP A 183 -10.00 -17.55 4.37
N GLY A 184 -10.58 -18.44 5.15
CA GLY A 184 -11.19 -18.10 6.43
C GLY A 184 -10.22 -17.38 7.38
N PRO A 185 -10.70 -16.38 8.13
CA PRO A 185 -9.93 -15.64 9.14
C PRO A 185 -9.65 -16.47 10.40
N THR A 186 -8.73 -17.44 10.28
CA THR A 186 -8.25 -18.21 11.43
C THR A 186 -7.45 -17.32 12.40
N PRO A 187 -7.34 -17.69 13.69
CA PRO A 187 -6.59 -16.90 14.67
C PRO A 187 -5.18 -16.52 14.20
N GLU A 188 -4.45 -17.45 13.58
CA GLU A 188 -3.07 -17.26 13.12
C GLU A 188 -2.99 -16.27 11.96
N ARG A 189 -3.95 -16.32 11.04
CA ARG A 189 -4.04 -15.37 9.91
C ARG A 189 -4.42 -13.97 10.38
N ILE A 190 -5.30 -13.89 11.39
CA ILE A 190 -5.68 -12.61 12.00
C ILE A 190 -4.51 -12.00 12.77
N GLU A 191 -3.78 -12.78 13.55
CA GLU A 191 -2.58 -12.31 14.25
C GLU A 191 -1.53 -11.78 13.27
N ALA A 192 -1.28 -12.50 12.17
CA ALA A 192 -0.37 -12.04 11.13
C ALA A 192 -0.83 -10.72 10.49
N LEU A 193 -2.14 -10.52 10.31
CA LEU A 193 -2.69 -9.27 9.78
C LEU A 193 -2.52 -8.10 10.77
N LEU A 194 -2.83 -8.33 12.06
CA LEU A 194 -2.65 -7.32 13.11
C LEU A 194 -1.17 -6.92 13.25
N GLU A 195 -0.26 -7.87 13.13
CA GLU A 195 1.19 -7.60 13.13
C GLU A 195 1.60 -6.74 11.93
N ALA A 196 1.04 -7.01 10.74
CA ALA A 196 1.34 -6.24 9.53
C ALA A 196 0.83 -4.79 9.60
N PHE A 197 -0.20 -4.52 10.40
CA PHE A 197 -0.74 -3.17 10.62
C PHE A 197 0.12 -2.29 11.53
N LYS A 198 1.03 -2.86 12.31
CA LYS A 198 1.90 -2.09 13.22
C LYS A 198 2.72 -1.06 12.45
N LEU A 199 3.04 0.04 13.12
CA LEU A 199 3.82 1.14 12.56
C LEU A 199 5.21 0.68 12.08
N GLY A 200 5.72 1.28 11.00
CA GLY A 200 7.08 1.06 10.53
C GLY A 200 7.33 -0.22 9.71
N LYS A 201 6.32 -1.09 9.52
CA LYS A 201 6.48 -2.36 8.80
C LYS A 201 6.93 -2.21 7.35
N ASP A 202 6.53 -1.14 6.66
CA ASP A 202 7.02 -0.85 5.30
C ASP A 202 8.53 -0.54 5.31
N LYS A 203 9.04 0.16 6.34
CA LYS A 203 10.48 0.46 6.47
C LYS A 203 11.29 -0.79 6.78
N ASP A 204 10.80 -1.64 7.69
CA ASP A 204 11.44 -2.91 8.03
C ASP A 204 11.57 -3.79 6.78
N ARG A 205 10.51 -3.83 5.96
CA ARG A 205 10.50 -4.56 4.69
C ARG A 205 11.53 -4.02 3.71
N GLU A 206 11.62 -2.69 3.55
CA GLU A 206 12.60 -2.07 2.66
C GLU A 206 14.05 -2.39 3.08
N GLN A 207 14.34 -2.34 4.39
CA GLN A 207 15.66 -2.70 4.93
C GLN A 207 16.01 -4.18 4.70
N ASN A 208 15.03 -5.07 4.82
CA ASN A 208 15.24 -6.50 4.56
C ASN A 208 15.42 -6.82 3.06
N MET A 209 14.98 -5.95 2.16
CA MET A 209 15.15 -6.10 0.71
C MET A 209 16.42 -5.44 0.17
N THR A 210 17.05 -4.52 0.90
CA THR A 210 18.34 -3.94 0.51
C THR A 210 19.47 -4.98 0.70
N PRO A 211 20.24 -5.32 -0.34
CA PRO A 211 21.43 -6.15 -0.18
C PRO A 211 22.39 -5.48 0.80
N ALA A 212 22.96 -6.24 1.74
CA ALA A 212 24.03 -5.73 2.59
C ALA A 212 25.15 -5.15 1.72
N THR A 213 25.45 -3.86 1.91
CA THR A 213 26.58 -3.21 1.25
C THR A 213 27.84 -4.03 1.56
N PRO A 214 28.59 -4.53 0.57
CA PRO A 214 29.83 -5.24 0.86
C PRO A 214 30.78 -4.26 1.57
N THR A 215 31.18 -4.62 2.79
CA THR A 215 32.23 -3.95 3.56
C THR A 215 33.45 -3.79 2.64
N PRO A 216 34.06 -2.60 2.52
CA PRO A 216 35.27 -2.46 1.72
C PRO A 216 36.35 -3.36 2.33
N SER A 217 36.72 -4.42 1.62
CA SER A 217 37.92 -5.19 1.96
C SER A 217 39.10 -4.24 1.84
N GLN A 218 39.78 -3.95 2.94
CA GLN A 218 41.07 -3.27 2.91
C GLN A 218 42.05 -4.13 2.09
N GLY A 219 42.25 -3.77 0.83
CA GLY A 219 43.34 -4.29 0.02
C GLY A 219 44.67 -3.71 0.52
N PRO A 220 45.78 -4.47 0.44
CA PRO A 220 47.06 -4.05 1.02
C PRO A 220 47.62 -2.82 0.29
N SER A 221 48.03 -1.83 1.08
CA SER A 221 48.75 -0.64 0.63
C SER A 221 50.06 -1.04 -0.05
N SER A 222 50.21 -0.72 -1.33
CA SER A 222 51.50 -0.72 -2.02
C SER A 222 51.88 0.72 -2.37
N THR A 223 52.89 1.22 -1.66
CA THR A 223 53.54 2.51 -1.89
C THR A 223 54.50 2.38 -3.08
N PRO A 224 54.51 3.28 -4.08
CA PRO A 224 55.59 3.32 -5.05
C PRO A 224 56.68 4.31 -4.58
N THR A 225 57.86 3.76 -4.28
CA THR A 225 59.09 4.52 -4.02
C THR A 225 59.65 5.04 -5.34
N ALA A 226 59.63 6.36 -5.56
CA ALA A 226 60.31 6.99 -6.69
C ALA A 226 61.75 7.38 -6.28
N GLN A 227 62.74 6.69 -6.83
CA GLN A 227 64.15 7.08 -6.81
C GLN A 227 64.44 7.96 -8.03
N THR A 228 65.12 9.10 -7.84
CA THR A 228 65.74 9.88 -8.93
C THR A 228 67.20 10.17 -8.52
N PRO A 229 68.18 10.11 -9.45
CA PRO A 229 69.61 10.04 -9.10
C PRO A 229 70.27 11.41 -8.98
N GLU A 230 71.26 11.50 -8.07
CA GLU A 230 72.23 12.59 -7.96
C GLU A 230 73.18 12.68 -9.17
N GLN A 231 73.41 13.90 -9.65
CA GLN A 231 74.64 14.29 -10.35
C GLN A 231 75.14 15.63 -9.81
N ALA A 232 76.46 15.75 -9.76
CA ALA A 232 77.22 16.55 -8.82
C ALA A 232 77.84 17.83 -9.40
N GLN A 233 78.20 18.73 -8.47
CA GLN A 233 79.35 19.67 -8.46
C GLN A 233 79.34 20.96 -9.33
N SER A 234 79.25 22.13 -8.68
CA SER A 234 80.40 22.96 -8.22
C SER A 234 80.20 24.49 -8.32
N ASN A 235 80.42 25.14 -7.16
CA ASN A 235 80.99 26.47 -6.86
C ASN A 235 80.83 27.69 -7.79
N ALA A 236 80.32 28.80 -7.24
CA ALA A 236 81.09 30.06 -7.06
C ALA A 236 80.34 31.10 -6.21
N ASN A 237 81.07 31.72 -5.28
CA ASN A 237 80.74 32.94 -4.51
C ASN A 237 80.37 34.13 -5.42
N THR A 238 79.62 35.12 -4.90
CA THR A 238 80.09 36.50 -4.64
C THR A 238 78.99 37.34 -3.95
N LYS A 239 79.38 38.01 -2.85
CA LYS A 239 78.67 39.13 -2.20
C LYS A 239 78.76 40.39 -3.06
N LEU A 240 77.71 41.22 -3.15
CA LEU A 240 77.85 42.67 -2.92
C LEU A 240 76.51 43.38 -2.68
N THR A 241 76.58 44.29 -1.73
CA THR A 241 75.64 45.28 -1.21
C THR A 241 75.22 46.31 -2.26
N THR A 242 73.98 46.80 -2.16
CA THR A 242 73.69 48.25 -2.04
C THR A 242 72.38 48.41 -1.27
#